data_AF-O77518-F1
#
_entry.id   AF-O77518-F1
#
_cell.length_a   1.000
_cell.length_b   1.000
_cell.length_c   1.000
_cell.angle_alpha   90.00
_cell.angle_beta   90.00
_cell.angle_gamma   90.00
#
_symmetry.space_group_name_H-M   'P 1'
#
loop_
_entity.id
_entity.type
_entity.pdbx_description
1 polymer ?
#
loop_
_entity_poly.entity_id
_entity_poly.type
_entity_poly.pdbx_seq_one_letter_code
_entity_poly.pdbx_strand_id
1 'polypeptide(L)'
;MARFVVVALLVQLSLFGLEAIQHPPKIQVYSRYPADNGKPNFLNCYVSGFHPSDIEVDLLKNGKKIEKVEHSDLSFSKDWSFYLLYYTEFTPNEKDEYACRVSHVTFSTPKTVKWDRNM
;
A
#
# COMPACT_ATOMS: atom_id res chain seq x y z
N MET A 1 20.53 -39.36 -21.86
CA MET A 1 19.55 -39.20 -20.75
C MET A 1 20.11 -38.36 -19.60
N ALA A 2 21.27 -38.70 -19.01
CA ALA A 2 21.83 -37.96 -17.85
C ALA A 2 21.95 -36.44 -18.06
N ARG A 3 22.43 -35.97 -19.22
CA ARG A 3 22.52 -34.52 -19.53
C ARG A 3 21.18 -33.80 -19.47
N PHE A 4 20.10 -34.41 -19.98
CA PHE A 4 18.75 -33.80 -19.95
C PHE A 4 18.21 -33.69 -18.53
N VAL A 5 18.46 -34.71 -17.69
CA VAL A 5 18.04 -34.70 -16.28
C VAL A 5 18.78 -33.60 -15.52
N VAL A 6 20.09 -33.45 -15.72
CA VAL A 6 20.88 -32.38 -15.08
C VAL A 6 20.40 -31.00 -15.52
N VAL A 7 20.14 -30.79 -16.81
CA VAL A 7 19.62 -29.51 -17.31
C VAL A 7 18.23 -29.22 -16.72
N ALA A 8 17.33 -30.20 -16.68
CA ALA A 8 16.01 -30.03 -16.07
C ALA A 8 16.10 -29.67 -14.59
N LEU A 9 16.98 -30.35 -13.83
CA LEU A 9 17.22 -30.05 -12.41
C LEU A 9 17.79 -28.64 -12.20
N LEU A 10 18.73 -28.19 -13.05
CA LEU A 10 19.30 -26.84 -12.99
C LEU A 10 18.24 -25.77 -13.31
N VAL A 11 17.41 -26.00 -14.34
CA VAL A 11 16.30 -25.10 -14.68
C VAL A 11 15.32 -25.01 -13.50
N GLN A 12 14.95 -26.15 -12.91
CA GLN A 12 14.04 -26.16 -11.77
C GLN A 12 14.64 -25.48 -10.53
N LEU A 13 15.93 -25.68 -10.23
CA LEU A 13 16.63 -24.97 -9.16
C LEU A 13 16.64 -23.45 -9.39
N SER A 14 16.89 -23.01 -10.64
CA SER A 14 16.88 -21.59 -10.98
C SER A 14 15.50 -20.95 -10.85
N LEU A 15 14.43 -21.71 -11.13
CA LEU A 15 13.04 -21.26 -10.98
C LEU A 15 12.66 -21.10 -9.50
N PHE A 16 13.07 -22.04 -8.62
CA PHE A 16 12.84 -21.90 -7.18
C PHE A 16 13.58 -20.71 -6.57
N GLY A 17 14.76 -20.35 -7.11
CA GLY A 17 15.52 -19.17 -6.67
C GLY A 17 14.97 -17.82 -7.17
N LEU A 18 13.99 -17.82 -8.07
CA LEU A 18 13.43 -16.62 -8.69
C LEU A 18 12.17 -16.09 -7.97
N GLU A 19 11.76 -16.69 -6.85
CA GLU A 19 10.72 -16.07 -6.02
C GLU A 19 11.24 -14.74 -5.48
N ALA A 20 10.74 -13.64 -6.06
CA ALA A 20 11.10 -12.30 -5.66
C ALA A 20 10.77 -12.10 -4.17
N ILE A 21 11.75 -11.61 -3.40
CA ILE A 21 11.57 -11.35 -1.97
C ILE A 21 10.37 -10.42 -1.78
N GLN A 22 9.38 -10.87 -1.00
CA GLN A 22 8.17 -10.08 -0.76
C GLN A 22 8.28 -9.33 0.55
N HIS A 23 7.88 -8.05 0.54
CA HIS A 23 7.80 -7.22 1.73
C HIS A 23 6.40 -6.65 1.88
N PRO A 24 5.75 -6.82 3.04
CA PRO A 24 4.41 -6.29 3.25
C PRO A 24 4.43 -4.77 3.45
N PRO A 25 3.44 -4.04 2.91
CA PRO A 25 3.39 -2.60 3.08
C PRO A 25 3.13 -2.19 4.54
N LYS A 26 3.83 -1.15 4.96
CA LYS A 26 3.53 -0.34 6.14
C LYS A 26 2.56 0.75 5.72
N ILE A 27 1.41 0.84 6.38
CA ILE A 27 0.31 1.73 6.02
C ILE A 27 0.13 2.74 7.14
N GLN A 28 0.20 4.03 6.80
CA GLN A 28 -0.02 5.13 7.73
C GLN A 28 -1.12 6.04 7.17
N VAL A 29 -2.13 6.35 7.98
CA VAL A 29 -3.26 7.20 7.58
C VAL A 29 -3.31 8.39 8.52
N TYR A 30 -3.13 9.60 7.98
CA TYR A 30 -2.98 10.81 8.78
C TYR A 30 -3.50 12.03 8.02
N SER A 31 -3.81 13.10 8.73
CA SER A 31 -4.15 14.38 8.11
C SER A 31 -2.88 15.21 7.84
N ARG A 32 -2.83 15.93 6.73
CA ARG A 32 -1.66 16.76 6.38
C ARG A 32 -1.38 17.87 7.40
N TYR A 33 -2.44 18.49 7.89
CA TYR A 33 -2.40 19.49 8.96
C TYR A 33 -3.12 18.96 10.20
N PRO A 34 -2.91 19.54 11.40
CA PRO A 34 -3.71 19.21 12.58
C PRO A 34 -5.20 19.23 12.26
N ALA A 35 -5.89 18.12 12.54
CA ALA A 35 -7.28 17.96 12.17
C ALA A 35 -8.20 18.73 13.12
N ASP A 36 -9.10 19.51 12.54
CA ASP A 36 -10.10 20.28 13.28
C ASP A 36 -11.45 20.14 12.58
N ASN A 37 -12.52 20.01 13.36
CA ASN A 37 -13.84 19.71 12.82
C ASN A 37 -14.33 20.84 11.90
N GLY A 38 -14.79 20.49 10.70
CA GLY A 38 -15.34 21.45 9.74
C GLY A 38 -14.29 22.30 9.00
N LYS A 39 -12.99 22.13 9.28
CA LYS A 39 -11.91 22.82 8.54
C LYS A 39 -11.40 21.95 7.38
N PRO A 40 -11.23 22.50 6.16
CA PRO A 40 -10.62 21.77 5.05
C PRO A 40 -9.22 21.28 5.37
N ASN A 41 -8.90 20.06 4.91
CA ASN A 41 -7.60 19.43 5.13
C ASN A 41 -7.36 18.38 4.02
N PHE A 42 -6.24 17.66 4.09
CA PHE A 42 -5.93 16.53 3.20
C PHE A 42 -5.79 15.25 4.01
N LEU A 43 -6.47 14.19 3.59
CA LEU A 43 -6.30 12.85 4.12
C LEU A 43 -5.19 12.18 3.32
N ASN A 44 -4.13 11.74 4.00
CA ASN A 44 -3.01 11.04 3.41
C ASN A 44 -3.05 9.56 3.78
N CYS A 45 -2.76 8.68 2.83
CA CYS A 45 -2.34 7.31 3.06
C CYS A 45 -0.93 7.11 2.51
N TYR A 46 0.04 6.98 3.41
CA TYR A 46 1.41 6.67 3.05
C TYR A 46 1.65 5.17 3.17
N VAL A 47 1.98 4.54 2.05
CA VAL A 47 2.23 3.11 1.92
C VAL A 47 3.69 2.92 1.57
N SER A 48 4.44 2.19 2.40
CA SER A 48 5.91 2.10 2.24
C SER A 48 6.48 0.75 2.63
N GLY A 49 7.70 0.47 2.17
CA GLY A 49 8.45 -0.71 2.55
C GLY A 49 7.93 -1.99 1.90
N PHE A 50 7.24 -1.90 0.76
CA PHE A 50 6.62 -3.05 0.10
C PHE A 50 7.39 -3.52 -1.13
N HIS A 51 7.23 -4.80 -1.47
CA HIS A 51 7.76 -5.42 -2.69
C HIS A 51 6.94 -6.68 -3.00
N PRO A 52 6.54 -6.95 -4.26
CA PRO A 52 6.78 -6.18 -5.48
C PRO A 52 6.01 -4.85 -5.54
N SER A 53 6.10 -4.11 -6.65
CA SER A 53 5.46 -2.80 -6.81
C SER A 53 3.94 -2.85 -6.99
N ASP A 54 3.41 -3.99 -7.45
CA ASP A 54 2.00 -4.14 -7.78
C ASP A 54 1.13 -4.07 -6.52
N ILE A 55 0.36 -2.99 -6.41
CA ILE A 55 -0.42 -2.67 -5.23
C ILE A 55 -1.70 -1.94 -5.63
N GLU A 56 -2.78 -2.17 -4.88
CA GLU A 56 -4.01 -1.38 -4.97
C GLU A 56 -4.21 -0.63 -3.66
N VAL A 57 -4.47 0.68 -3.75
CA VAL A 57 -4.67 1.55 -2.59
C VAL A 57 -5.94 2.38 -2.80
N ASP A 58 -6.86 2.28 -1.85
CA ASP A 58 -8.11 3.04 -1.82
C ASP A 58 -8.19 3.90 -0.55
N LEU A 59 -8.52 5.18 -0.71
CA LEU A 59 -9.04 5.98 0.39
C LEU A 59 -10.56 5.79 0.48
N LEU A 60 -11.06 5.58 1.70
CA LEU A 60 -12.45 5.28 2.01
C LEU A 60 -13.07 6.37 2.88
N LYS A 61 -14.34 6.68 2.62
CA LYS A 61 -15.24 7.44 3.50
C LYS A 61 -16.45 6.57 3.82
N ASN A 62 -16.67 6.26 5.09
CA ASN A 62 -17.76 5.40 5.56
C ASN A 62 -17.82 4.06 4.80
N GLY A 63 -16.64 3.46 4.57
CA GLY A 63 -16.49 2.20 3.81
C GLY A 63 -16.64 2.31 2.29
N LYS A 64 -16.97 3.49 1.74
CA LYS A 64 -17.08 3.72 0.29
C LYS A 64 -15.81 4.36 -0.25
N LYS A 65 -15.36 3.90 -1.42
CA LYS A 65 -14.19 4.45 -2.12
C LYS A 65 -14.42 5.92 -2.47
N ILE A 66 -13.42 6.76 -2.20
CA ILE A 66 -13.37 8.15 -2.65
C ILE A 66 -12.84 8.15 -4.09
N GLU A 67 -13.56 8.79 -5.01
CA GLU A 67 -13.21 8.76 -6.44
C GLU A 67 -12.08 9.74 -6.79
N LYS A 68 -12.09 10.94 -6.20
CA LYS A 68 -11.09 12.00 -6.47
C LYS A 68 -9.88 11.84 -5.55
N VAL A 69 -9.02 10.87 -5.86
CA VAL A 69 -7.77 10.62 -5.12
C VAL A 69 -6.59 10.84 -6.06
N GLU A 70 -5.60 11.59 -5.59
CA GLU A 70 -4.31 11.77 -6.24
C GLU A 70 -3.27 10.88 -5.56
N HIS A 71 -2.19 10.57 -6.28
CA HIS A 71 -1.06 9.84 -5.71
C HIS A 71 0.28 10.33 -6.26
N SER A 72 1.34 10.11 -5.50
CA SER A 72 2.71 10.33 -5.97
C SER A 72 3.08 9.36 -7.09
N ASP A 73 4.14 9.69 -7.83
CA ASP A 73 4.83 8.69 -8.63
C ASP A 73 5.38 7.57 -7.73
N LEU A 74 5.44 6.36 -8.29
CA LEU A 74 6.06 5.22 -7.63
C LEU A 74 7.57 5.49 -7.47
N SER A 75 8.07 5.30 -6.26
CA SER A 75 9.48 5.42 -5.95
C SER A 75 9.91 4.34 -4.97
N PHE A 76 11.21 4.23 -4.70
CA PHE A 76 11.77 3.17 -3.87
C PHE A 76 12.88 3.69 -2.94
N SER A 77 13.04 2.98 -1.83
CA SER A 77 14.06 3.23 -0.82
C SER A 77 15.39 2.58 -1.21
N LYS A 78 16.46 2.87 -0.46
CA LYS A 78 17.80 2.30 -0.71
C LYS A 78 17.84 0.77 -0.69
N ASP A 79 16.91 0.13 0.03
CA ASP A 79 16.74 -1.32 0.11
C ASP A 79 15.87 -1.90 -1.01
N TRP A 80 15.53 -1.09 -2.03
CA TRP A 80 14.68 -1.43 -3.17
C TRP A 80 13.19 -1.68 -2.83
N SER A 81 12.76 -1.41 -1.60
CA SER A 81 11.34 -1.43 -1.26
C SER A 81 10.61 -0.19 -1.79
N PHE A 82 9.40 -0.36 -2.27
CA PHE A 82 8.58 0.70 -2.86
C PHE A 82 7.84 1.53 -1.81
N TYR A 83 7.47 2.75 -2.20
CA TYR A 83 6.55 3.59 -1.46
C TYR A 83 5.67 4.45 -2.38
N LEU A 84 4.49 4.81 -1.89
CA LEU A 84 3.49 5.68 -2.53
C LEU A 84 2.80 6.54 -1.47
N LEU A 85 2.43 7.76 -1.84
CA LEU A 85 1.54 8.62 -1.08
C LEU A 85 0.24 8.81 -1.85
N TYR A 86 -0.89 8.34 -1.32
CA TYR A 86 -2.23 8.63 -1.83
C TYR A 86 -2.85 9.73 -0.98
N TYR A 87 -3.55 10.69 -1.59
CA TYR A 87 -4.20 11.77 -0.85
C TYR A 87 -5.46 12.30 -1.54
N THR A 88 -6.35 12.87 -0.74
CA THR A 88 -7.57 13.57 -1.18
C THR A 88 -7.86 14.73 -0.26
N GLU A 89 -8.51 15.75 -0.78
CA GLU A 89 -9.19 16.74 0.06
C GLU A 89 -10.27 16.06 0.90
N PHE A 90 -10.38 16.46 2.16
CA PHE A 90 -11.46 16.05 3.05
C PHE A 90 -11.74 17.12 4.10
N THR A 91 -12.86 16.98 4.80
CA THR A 91 -13.21 17.84 5.93
C THR A 91 -13.53 16.94 7.13
N PRO A 92 -12.62 16.85 8.12
CA PRO A 92 -12.85 16.13 9.35
C PRO A 92 -14.18 16.50 10.02
N ASN A 93 -14.88 15.48 10.50
CA ASN A 93 -16.05 15.64 11.36
C ASN A 93 -16.20 14.40 12.25
N GLU A 94 -17.14 14.43 13.18
CA GLU A 94 -17.33 13.36 14.19
C GLU A 94 -18.15 12.18 13.69
N LYS A 95 -18.81 12.32 12.53
CA LYS A 95 -19.76 11.33 12.00
C LYS A 95 -19.14 10.42 10.95
N ASP A 96 -18.21 10.96 10.16
CA ASP A 96 -17.58 10.27 9.06
C ASP A 96 -16.32 9.51 9.53
N GLU A 97 -16.24 8.24 9.17
CA GLU A 97 -15.05 7.41 9.32
C GLU A 97 -14.25 7.42 8.02
N TYR A 98 -12.94 7.66 8.13
CA TYR A 98 -12.01 7.60 7.01
C TYR A 98 -11.01 6.46 7.20
N ALA A 99 -10.61 5.82 6.11
CA ALA A 99 -9.66 4.71 6.15
C ALA A 99 -8.87 4.60 4.85
N CYS A 100 -7.76 3.87 4.89
CA CYS A 100 -7.02 3.43 3.72
C CYS A 100 -7.08 1.91 3.63
N ARG A 101 -7.50 1.38 2.48
CA ARG A 101 -7.52 -0.04 2.19
C ARG A 101 -6.45 -0.37 1.16
N VAL A 102 -5.64 -1.37 1.46
CA VAL A 102 -4.48 -1.77 0.65
C VAL A 102 -4.56 -3.25 0.32
N SER A 103 -4.53 -3.57 -0.97
CA SER A 103 -4.38 -4.93 -1.49
C SER A 103 -2.96 -5.10 -2.01
N HIS A 104 -2.26 -6.14 -1.54
CA HIS A 104 -0.90 -6.47 -1.95
C HIS A 104 -0.72 -7.99 -1.81
N VAL A 105 0.12 -8.61 -2.64
CA VAL A 105 0.31 -10.07 -2.69
C VAL A 105 0.71 -10.70 -1.34
N THR A 106 1.34 -9.92 -0.45
CA THR A 106 1.73 -10.37 0.89
C THR A 106 0.56 -10.48 1.87
N PHE A 107 -0.63 -10.00 1.51
CA PHE A 107 -1.83 -10.11 2.32
C PHE A 107 -2.79 -11.11 1.70
N SER A 108 -3.35 -12.02 2.51
CA SER A 108 -4.39 -12.95 2.06
C SER A 108 -5.71 -12.24 1.75
N THR A 109 -5.97 -11.11 2.40
CA THR A 109 -7.11 -10.22 2.17
C THR A 109 -6.66 -8.76 2.27
N PRO A 110 -7.37 -7.81 1.62
CA PRO A 110 -7.00 -6.40 1.71
C PRO A 110 -6.98 -5.89 3.16
N LYS A 111 -5.94 -5.14 3.52
CA LYS A 111 -5.77 -4.57 4.87
C LYS A 111 -6.37 -3.16 4.91
N THR A 112 -7.25 -2.90 5.86
CA THR A 112 -7.85 -1.57 6.06
C THR A 112 -7.33 -0.96 7.36
N VAL A 113 -6.76 0.25 7.26
CA VAL A 113 -6.28 1.04 8.39
C VAL A 113 -7.13 2.29 8.50
N LYS A 114 -7.76 2.48 9.66
CA LYS A 114 -8.59 3.66 9.92
C LYS A 114 -7.70 4.87 10.19
N TRP A 115 -8.17 6.04 9.77
CA TRP A 115 -7.62 7.31 10.20
C TRP A 115 -7.96 7.52 11.68
N ASP A 116 -6.93 7.72 12.51
CA ASP A 116 -7.08 8.14 13.90
C ASP A 116 -6.57 9.58 14.01
N ARG A 117 -7.31 10.42 14.73
CA ARG A 117 -6.97 11.83 14.96
C ARG A 117 -5.76 12.02 15.85
N ASN A 118 -5.42 11.00 16.64
CA ASN A 118 -4.37 11.05 17.65
C ASN A 118 -3.03 10.46 17.18
N MET A 119 -2.91 10.10 15.90
CA MET A 119 -1.67 9.61 15.27
C MET A 119 -1.10 10.67 14.33
#